data_AF-A0A0E0C182-F1
#
_entry.id   AF-A0A0E0C182-F1
#
_cell.length_a   1.000
_cell.length_b   1.000
_cell.length_c   1.000
_cell.angle_alpha   90.00
_cell.angle_beta   90.00
_cell.angle_gamma   90.00
#
_symmetry.space_group_name_H-M   'P 1'
#
loop_
_entity.id
_entity.type
_entity.pdbx_description
1 polymer ?
#
loop_
_entity_poly.entity_id
_entity_poly.type
_entity_poly.pdbx_seq_one_letter_code
_entity_poly.pdbx_strand_id
1 'polypeptide(L)'
;MLKSRFAGTIVKAQQKALLDHGKKIDPAKLQLEKERLEKRQQEEKARIEAQVKAAEAAAQLKLDEEMRMKREQERRAARLALHMMKKTVDIDNSDFLKDLENLSKKWELNPPGKLIVDFVDGIDLPPGLGSPLERLGLFMKKDLEEEVEHEMEDSVSPSTEIDVEEGEISFCQ
;
A
#
# COMPACT_ATOMS: atom_id res chain seq x y z
N MET A 1 -18.25 47.93 -14.84
CA MET A 1 -19.18 46.84 -15.24
C MET A 1 -20.45 47.38 -15.93
N LEU A 2 -20.29 48.21 -16.97
CA LEU A 2 -21.42 48.80 -17.71
C LEU A 2 -21.49 48.24 -19.14
N LYS A 3 -20.35 48.23 -19.83
CA LYS A 3 -20.23 47.77 -21.23
C LYS A 3 -20.68 46.32 -21.45
N SER A 4 -20.41 45.40 -20.52
CA SER A 4 -20.84 44.00 -20.64
C SER A 4 -22.36 43.82 -20.53
N ARG A 5 -23.00 44.55 -19.60
CA ARG A 5 -24.46 44.48 -19.38
C ARG A 5 -25.26 45.03 -20.56
N PHE A 6 -24.74 46.06 -21.21
CA PHE A 6 -25.39 46.69 -22.36
C PHE A 6 -24.90 46.16 -23.71
N ALA A 7 -23.94 45.23 -23.76
CA ALA A 7 -23.39 44.72 -25.01
C ALA A 7 -24.49 44.23 -25.97
N GLY A 8 -25.44 43.44 -25.47
CA GLY A 8 -26.59 42.98 -26.25
C GLY A 8 -27.48 44.12 -26.75
N THR A 9 -27.76 45.11 -25.91
CA THR A 9 -28.58 46.29 -26.27
C THR A 9 -27.88 47.17 -27.29
N ILE A 10 -26.57 47.38 -27.16
CA ILE A 10 -25.75 48.19 -28.09
C ILE A 10 -25.71 47.54 -29.47
N VAL A 11 -25.42 46.24 -29.55
CA VAL A 11 -25.40 45.50 -30.83
C VAL A 11 -26.79 45.54 -31.50
N LYS A 12 -27.85 45.33 -30.70
CA LYS A 12 -29.23 45.35 -31.20
C LYS A 12 -29.65 46.75 -31.66
N ALA A 13 -29.20 47.81 -30.99
CA ALA A 13 -29.43 49.18 -31.40
C ALA A 13 -28.66 49.55 -32.67
N GLN A 14 -27.41 49.09 -32.81
CA GLN A 14 -26.59 49.27 -34.02
C GLN A 14 -27.22 48.56 -35.23
N GLN A 15 -27.68 47.31 -35.07
CA GLN A 15 -28.39 46.59 -36.13
C GLN A 15 -29.68 47.31 -36.56
N LYS A 16 -30.46 47.82 -35.61
CA LYS A 16 -31.69 48.57 -35.91
C LYS A 16 -31.42 49.92 -36.59
N ALA A 17 -30.43 50.67 -36.10
CA ALA A 17 -30.04 51.95 -36.71
C ALA A 17 -29.58 51.79 -38.16
N LEU A 18 -28.91 50.69 -38.49
CA LEU A 18 -28.53 50.36 -39.86
C LEU A 18 -29.72 50.03 -40.76
N LEU A 19 -30.80 49.43 -40.21
CA LEU A 19 -32.04 49.11 -40.93
C LEU A 19 -32.97 50.33 -41.11
N ASP A 20 -32.93 51.31 -40.18
CA ASP A 20 -33.82 52.48 -40.17
C ASP A 20 -33.52 53.51 -41.27
N HIS A 21 -32.30 53.53 -41.83
CA HIS A 21 -31.89 54.47 -42.87
C HIS A 21 -32.35 54.12 -44.30
N GLY A 22 -33.39 53.28 -44.46
CA GLY A 22 -34.01 52.98 -45.77
C GLY A 22 -33.17 52.14 -46.74
N LYS A 23 -31.89 51.86 -46.43
CA LYS A 23 -31.06 50.89 -47.16
C LYS A 23 -31.41 49.50 -46.66
N LYS A 24 -32.18 48.73 -47.44
CA LYS A 24 -32.35 47.29 -47.23
C LYS A 24 -30.97 46.63 -47.23
N ILE A 25 -30.47 46.30 -46.05
CA ILE A 25 -29.22 45.55 -45.92
C ILE A 25 -29.49 44.16 -46.48
N ASP A 26 -28.63 43.75 -47.41
CA ASP A 26 -28.72 42.45 -48.04
C ASP A 26 -28.66 41.34 -46.97
N PRO A 27 -29.70 40.50 -46.81
CA PRO A 27 -29.77 39.50 -45.76
C PRO A 27 -28.57 38.53 -45.81
N ALA A 28 -28.01 38.28 -46.99
CA ALA A 28 -26.83 37.45 -47.16
C ALA A 28 -25.58 38.05 -46.48
N LYS A 29 -25.41 39.38 -46.52
CA LYS A 29 -24.27 40.06 -45.88
C LYS A 29 -24.38 40.05 -44.36
N LEU A 30 -25.60 40.15 -43.83
CA LEU A 30 -25.85 40.12 -42.38
C LEU A 30 -25.59 38.73 -41.80
N GLN A 31 -25.96 37.67 -42.53
CA GLN A 31 -25.62 36.29 -42.15
C GLN A 31 -24.11 36.05 -42.14
N LEU A 32 -23.39 36.50 -43.16
CA LEU A 32 -21.93 36.37 -43.24
C LEU A 32 -21.22 37.12 -42.09
N GLU A 33 -21.71 38.31 -41.73
CA GLU A 33 -21.13 39.11 -40.64
C GLU A 33 -21.38 38.45 -39.27
N LYS A 34 -22.57 37.88 -39.08
CA LYS A 34 -22.91 37.08 -37.91
C LYS A 34 -22.00 35.85 -37.77
N GLU A 35 -21.80 35.09 -38.85
CA GLU A 35 -20.91 33.92 -38.84
C GLU A 35 -19.46 34.30 -38.50
N ARG A 36 -18.95 35.40 -39.06
CA ARG A 36 -17.61 35.93 -38.72
C ARG A 36 -17.47 36.36 -37.27
N LEU A 37 -18.52 36.91 -36.68
CA LEU A 37 -18.52 37.28 -35.26
C LEU A 37 -18.59 36.04 -34.37
N GLU A 38 -19.41 35.06 -34.72
CA GLU A 38 -19.54 33.81 -33.99
C GLU A 38 -18.23 33.02 -34.00
N LYS A 39 -17.56 32.93 -35.15
CA LYS A 39 -16.23 32.31 -35.25
C LYS A 39 -15.22 32.98 -34.33
N ARG A 40 -15.16 34.33 -34.33
CA ARG A 40 -14.27 35.08 -33.43
C ARG A 40 -14.61 34.88 -31.95
N GLN A 41 -15.89 34.76 -31.61
CA GLN A 41 -16.31 34.45 -30.23
C GLN A 41 -15.89 33.05 -29.81
N GLN A 42 -16.03 32.05 -30.69
CA GLN A 42 -15.59 30.69 -30.40
C GLN A 42 -14.08 30.59 -30.24
N GLU A 43 -13.31 31.27 -31.10
CA GLU A 43 -11.84 31.34 -31.00
C GLU A 43 -11.39 32.00 -29.69
N GLU A 44 -11.97 33.15 -29.32
CA GLU A 44 -11.64 33.83 -28.05
C GLU A 44 -12.09 33.01 -26.83
N LYS A 45 -13.25 32.34 -26.90
CA LYS A 45 -13.71 31.44 -25.84
C LYS A 45 -12.74 30.27 -25.67
N ALA A 46 -12.33 29.62 -26.76
CA ALA A 46 -11.38 28.50 -26.74
C ALA A 46 -10.02 28.94 -26.18
N ARG A 47 -9.56 30.15 -26.53
CA ARG A 47 -8.33 30.72 -25.98
C ARG A 47 -8.41 30.95 -24.47
N ILE A 48 -9.51 31.52 -23.98
CA ILE A 48 -9.72 31.73 -22.55
C ILE A 48 -9.81 30.39 -21.81
N GLU A 49 -10.55 29.42 -22.37
CA GLU A 49 -10.71 28.09 -21.78
C GLU A 49 -9.37 27.34 -21.70
N ALA A 50 -8.55 27.40 -22.76
CA ALA A 50 -7.21 26.84 -22.74
C ALA A 50 -6.32 27.49 -21.67
N GLN A 51 -6.41 28.82 -21.50
CA GLN A 51 -5.65 29.53 -20.48
C GLN A 51 -6.10 29.18 -19.06
N VAL A 52 -7.41 29.06 -18.83
CA VAL A 52 -7.96 28.63 -17.54
C VAL A 52 -7.52 27.20 -17.23
N LYS A 53 -7.65 26.29 -18.19
CA LYS A 53 -7.24 24.88 -18.02
C LYS A 53 -5.74 24.75 -17.72
N ALA A 54 -4.89 25.54 -18.40
CA ALA A 54 -3.46 25.56 -18.13
C ALA A 54 -3.16 26.13 -16.72
N ALA A 55 -3.85 27.18 -16.30
CA ALA A 55 -3.70 27.76 -14.97
C ALA A 55 -4.17 26.80 -13.87
N GLU A 56 -5.28 26.09 -14.09
CA GLU A 56 -5.81 25.08 -13.17
C GLU A 56 -4.84 23.91 -13.03
N ALA A 57 -4.34 23.35 -14.14
CA ALA A 57 -3.34 22.29 -14.10
C ALA A 57 -2.06 22.73 -13.35
N ALA A 58 -1.59 23.96 -13.58
CA ALA A 58 -0.45 24.51 -12.86
C ALA A 58 -0.72 24.70 -11.35
N ALA A 59 -1.96 25.04 -10.97
CA ALA A 59 -2.35 25.14 -9.55
C ALA A 59 -2.43 23.76 -8.89
N GLN A 60 -2.97 22.76 -9.60
CA GLN A 60 -3.07 21.38 -9.11
C GLN A 60 -1.68 20.79 -8.82
N LEU A 61 -0.73 20.97 -9.76
CA LEU A 61 0.64 20.48 -9.58
C LEU A 61 1.32 21.10 -8.35
N LYS A 62 1.14 22.40 -8.12
CA LYS A 62 1.69 23.06 -6.93
C LYS A 62 1.09 22.52 -5.64
N LEU A 63 -0.22 22.27 -5.63
CA LEU A 63 -0.89 21.68 -4.48
C LEU A 63 -0.36 20.26 -4.19
N ASP A 64 -0.17 19.44 -5.23
CA ASP A 64 0.38 18.09 -5.09
C ASP A 64 1.84 18.12 -4.61
N GLU A 65 2.65 19.05 -5.11
CA GLU A 65 4.02 19.28 -4.64
C GLU A 65 4.05 19.69 -3.17
N GLU A 66 3.19 20.63 -2.74
CA GLU A 66 3.08 21.04 -1.34
C GLU A 66 2.66 19.87 -0.43
N MET A 67 1.70 19.06 -0.86
CA MET A 67 1.29 17.85 -0.13
C MET A 67 2.43 16.83 -0.04
N ARG A 68 3.22 16.68 -1.10
CA ARG A 68 4.42 15.83 -1.10
C ARG A 68 5.46 16.35 -0.11
N MET A 69 5.72 17.66 -0.11
CA MET A 69 6.69 18.30 0.79
C MET A 69 6.29 18.17 2.26
N LYS A 70 5.00 18.31 2.59
CA LYS A 70 4.50 18.07 3.95
C LYS A 70 4.75 16.63 4.40
N ARG A 71 4.40 15.65 3.56
CA ARG A 71 4.64 14.23 3.86
C ARG A 71 6.14 13.94 4.05
N GLU A 72 6.99 14.53 3.22
CA GLU A 72 8.45 14.42 3.33
C GLU A 72 8.96 15.02 4.64
N GLN A 73 8.42 16.18 5.05
CA GLN A 73 8.77 16.84 6.31
C GLN A 73 8.38 15.99 7.53
N GLU A 74 7.17 15.43 7.53
CA GLU A 74 6.70 14.51 8.58
C GLU A 74 7.58 13.26 8.64
N ARG A 75 7.95 12.67 7.49
CA ARG A 75 8.89 11.54 7.43
C ARG A 75 10.26 11.90 8.00
N ARG A 76 10.78 13.08 7.69
CA ARG A 76 12.06 13.57 8.25
C ARG A 76 11.97 13.77 9.76
N ALA A 77 10.86 14.34 10.25
CA ALA A 77 10.62 14.50 11.68
C ALA A 77 10.56 13.14 12.40
N ALA A 78 9.86 12.15 11.82
CA ALA A 78 9.80 10.80 12.37
C ALA A 78 11.19 10.12 12.42
N ARG A 79 11.99 10.24 11.35
CA ARG A 79 13.38 9.75 11.33
C ARG A 79 14.23 10.40 12.43
N LEU A 80 14.10 11.71 12.62
CA LEU A 80 14.80 12.42 13.68
C LEU A 80 14.36 11.95 15.07
N ALA A 81 13.05 11.77 15.29
CA ALA A 81 12.51 11.26 16.54
C ALA A 81 13.05 9.86 16.86
N LEU A 82 13.06 8.93 15.90
CA LEU A 82 13.65 7.61 16.07
C LEU A 82 15.13 7.66 16.40
N HIS A 83 15.89 8.56 15.74
CA HIS A 83 17.31 8.74 16.03
C HIS A 83 17.54 9.28 17.46
N MET A 84 16.69 10.20 17.93
CA MET A 84 16.76 10.70 19.31
C MET A 84 16.37 9.62 20.32
N MET A 85 15.31 8.85 20.05
CA MET A 85 14.92 7.71 20.88
C MET A 85 16.04 6.67 20.96
N LYS A 86 16.69 6.34 19.85
CA LYS A 86 17.83 5.43 19.84
C LYS A 86 18.97 5.92 20.74
N LYS A 87 19.20 7.23 20.83
CA LYS A 87 20.22 7.79 21.72
C LYS A 87 19.81 7.77 23.19
N THR A 88 18.51 7.92 23.47
CA THR A 88 18.01 8.02 24.86
C THR A 88 17.58 6.68 25.44
N VAL A 89 17.36 5.67 24.62
CA VAL A 89 17.07 4.31 25.06
C VAL A 89 18.40 3.56 25.23
N ASP A 90 18.92 3.60 26.44
CA ASP A 90 20.04 2.75 26.88
C ASP A 90 19.46 1.38 27.25
N ILE A 91 19.66 0.38 26.38
CA ILE A 91 19.19 -0.99 26.64
C ILE A 91 20.32 -1.73 27.33
N ASP A 92 20.28 -1.75 28.66
CA ASP A 92 21.17 -2.64 29.42
C ASP A 92 20.64 -4.08 29.34
N ASN A 93 21.29 -4.90 28.53
CA ASN A 93 20.97 -6.32 28.38
C ASN A 93 21.61 -7.20 29.47
N SER A 94 22.31 -6.61 30.46
CA SER A 94 23.04 -7.36 31.48
C SER A 94 22.15 -8.31 32.30
N ASP A 95 20.98 -7.85 32.72
CA ASP A 95 20.03 -8.67 33.49
C ASP A 95 19.47 -9.82 32.64
N PHE A 96 19.10 -9.57 31.38
CA PHE A 96 18.63 -10.62 30.46
C PHE A 96 19.71 -11.68 30.20
N LEU A 97 20.96 -11.26 30.00
CA LEU A 97 22.08 -12.17 29.79
C LEU A 97 22.38 -12.99 31.05
N LYS A 98 22.28 -12.38 32.23
CA LYS A 98 22.46 -13.05 33.51
C LYS A 98 21.37 -14.10 33.75
N ASP A 99 20.12 -13.78 33.45
CA ASP A 99 19.02 -14.72 33.55
C ASP A 99 19.21 -15.91 32.60
N LEU A 100 19.62 -15.65 31.36
CA LEU A 100 19.93 -16.70 30.39
C LEU A 100 21.07 -17.62 30.87
N GLU A 101 22.14 -17.03 31.43
CA GLU A 101 23.25 -17.79 32.01
C GLU A 101 22.78 -18.65 33.20
N ASN A 102 21.91 -18.13 34.06
CA ASN A 102 21.33 -18.88 35.18
C ASN A 102 20.47 -20.05 34.70
N LEU A 103 19.70 -19.87 33.63
CA LEU A 103 18.94 -20.94 32.97
C LEU A 103 19.86 -22.01 32.40
N SER A 104 20.94 -21.61 31.70
CA SER A 104 21.94 -22.55 31.18
C SER A 104 22.58 -23.37 32.28
N LYS A 105 23.04 -22.72 33.36
CA LYS A 105 23.63 -23.40 34.54
C LYS A 105 22.63 -24.36 35.18
N LYS A 106 21.35 -23.98 35.28
CA LYS A 106 20.30 -24.85 35.80
C LYS A 106 20.11 -26.10 34.94
N TRP A 107 20.19 -25.97 33.62
CA TRP A 107 20.11 -27.09 32.67
C TRP A 107 21.36 -27.98 32.73
N GLU A 108 22.54 -27.41 32.92
CA GLU A 108 23.78 -28.17 33.11
C GLU A 108 23.79 -28.96 34.44
N LEU A 109 23.22 -28.38 35.51
CA LEU A 109 23.12 -29.03 36.82
C LEU A 109 22.03 -30.11 36.87
N ASN A 110 20.95 -29.95 36.10
CA ASN A 110 19.86 -30.92 35.95
C ASN A 110 19.57 -31.17 34.47
N PRO A 111 20.47 -31.88 33.76
CA PRO A 111 20.20 -32.23 32.38
C PRO A 111 19.01 -33.19 32.36
N PRO A 112 18.03 -33.00 31.45
CA PRO A 112 16.81 -33.82 31.42
C PRO A 112 17.10 -35.33 31.41
N GLY A 113 18.21 -35.76 30.81
CA GLY A 113 18.65 -37.15 30.80
C GLY A 113 19.02 -37.72 32.19
N LYS A 114 19.53 -36.91 33.13
CA LYS A 114 19.93 -37.38 34.47
C LYS A 114 18.72 -37.60 35.39
N LEU A 115 17.70 -36.74 35.27
CA LEU A 115 16.42 -36.95 35.96
C LEU A 115 15.68 -38.21 35.49
N ILE A 116 15.83 -38.58 34.21
CA ILE A 116 15.24 -39.81 33.67
C ILE A 116 15.98 -41.05 34.18
N VAL A 117 17.32 -41.02 34.25
CA VAL A 117 18.11 -42.14 34.80
C VAL A 117 17.81 -42.34 36.29
N ASP A 118 17.80 -41.28 37.10
CA ASP A 118 17.48 -41.38 38.53
C ASP A 118 16.05 -41.89 38.78
N PHE A 119 15.10 -41.55 37.89
CA PHE A 119 13.73 -42.08 37.94
C PHE A 119 13.64 -43.58 37.59
N VAL A 120 14.52 -44.09 36.73
CA VAL A 120 14.54 -45.50 36.32
C VAL A 120 15.35 -46.36 37.30
N ASP A 121 16.49 -45.88 37.80
CA ASP A 121 17.33 -46.58 38.79
C ASP A 121 16.71 -46.62 40.19
N GLY A 122 15.85 -45.66 40.55
CA GLY A 122 15.18 -45.61 41.86
C GLY A 122 14.01 -46.59 42.03
N ILE A 123 13.66 -47.35 40.99
CA ILE A 123 12.60 -48.35 41.06
C ILE A 123 13.26 -49.73 41.16
N ASP A 124 13.50 -50.20 42.39
CA ASP A 124 13.87 -51.59 42.63
C ASP A 124 12.64 -52.48 42.37
N LEU A 125 12.57 -53.07 41.17
CA LEU A 125 11.47 -53.96 40.80
C LEU A 125 11.69 -55.39 41.34
N PRO A 126 10.63 -56.06 41.84
CA PRO A 126 10.70 -57.47 42.23
C PRO A 126 11.10 -58.36 41.04
N PRO A 127 11.86 -59.46 41.26
CA PRO A 127 12.24 -60.37 40.19
C PRO A 127 11.00 -61.00 39.56
N GLY A 128 10.69 -60.65 38.30
CA GLY A 128 9.56 -61.22 37.55
C GLY A 128 8.61 -60.22 36.90
N LEU A 129 8.76 -58.92 37.15
CA LEU A 129 8.10 -57.87 36.36
C LEU A 129 9.09 -57.42 35.27
N GLY A 130 8.69 -57.53 34.00
CA GLY A 130 9.49 -57.12 32.84
C GLY A 130 9.74 -55.61 32.78
N SER A 131 10.12 -55.10 31.59
CA SER A 131 10.55 -53.70 31.45
C SER A 131 9.48 -52.70 31.95
N PRO A 132 9.85 -51.49 32.39
CA PRO A 132 8.89 -50.48 32.85
C PRO A 132 7.72 -50.20 31.88
N LEU A 133 7.95 -50.33 30.56
CA LEU A 133 6.94 -50.19 29.53
C LEU A 133 5.89 -51.31 29.57
N GLU A 134 6.31 -52.57 29.77
CA GLU A 134 5.42 -53.72 29.83
C GLU A 134 4.40 -53.60 30.98
N ARG A 135 4.79 -52.99 32.10
CA ARG A 135 3.88 -52.70 33.21
C ARG A 135 2.80 -51.68 32.88
N LEU A 136 3.10 -50.73 31.99
CA LEU A 136 2.12 -49.77 31.49
C LEU A 136 1.21 -50.39 30.41
N GLY A 137 1.34 -51.70 30.15
CA GLY A 137 0.66 -52.38 29.06
C GLY A 137 1.19 -51.98 27.69
N LEU A 138 2.36 -51.31 27.64
CA LEU A 138 3.00 -50.89 26.40
C LEU A 138 3.90 -52.02 25.93
N PHE A 139 3.31 -52.92 25.15
CA PHE A 139 4.05 -53.97 24.46
C PHE A 139 4.46 -53.49 23.09
N MET A 140 5.73 -53.64 22.76
CA MET A 140 6.19 -53.47 21.40
C MET A 140 5.57 -54.61 20.58
N LYS A 141 4.67 -54.28 19.65
CA LYS A 141 4.20 -55.29 18.69
C LYS A 141 5.43 -55.81 17.97
N LYS A 142 5.60 -57.13 17.94
CA LYS A 142 6.47 -57.72 16.92
C LYS A 142 5.76 -57.44 15.62
N ASP A 143 6.36 -56.62 14.78
CA ASP A 143 5.91 -56.43 13.41
C ASP A 143 5.98 -57.82 12.78
N LEU A 144 4.82 -58.48 12.68
CA LEU A 144 4.69 -59.66 11.84
C LEU A 144 4.95 -59.14 10.43
N GLU A 145 6.04 -59.60 9.84
CA GLU A 145 6.34 -59.44 8.42
C GLU A 145 5.22 -60.10 7.61
N GLU A 146 4.14 -59.35 7.36
CA GLU A 146 3.20 -59.65 6.29
C GLU A 146 2.50 -58.37 5.84
N GLU A 147 2.56 -58.19 4.52
CA GLU A 147 1.81 -57.27 3.69
C GLU A 147 2.27 -55.81 3.53
N VAL A 148 3.12 -55.66 2.51
CA VAL A 148 2.82 -54.92 1.27
C VAL A 148 2.70 -53.39 1.37
N GLU A 149 3.61 -52.76 0.64
CA GLU A 149 3.50 -51.48 -0.08
C GLU A 149 2.66 -50.39 0.59
N HIS A 150 3.33 -49.31 0.99
CA HIS A 150 3.00 -48.00 0.43
C HIS A 150 4.18 -47.08 0.73
N GLU A 151 5.08 -46.93 -0.25
CA GLU A 151 5.95 -45.77 -0.27
C GLU A 151 5.03 -44.54 -0.38
N MET A 152 4.84 -43.82 0.72
CA MET A 152 4.18 -42.52 0.69
C MET A 152 5.18 -41.52 0.11
N GLU A 153 4.93 -41.20 -1.15
CA GLU A 153 5.51 -40.07 -1.87
C GLU A 153 5.55 -38.80 -1.01
N ASP A 154 6.71 -38.16 -1.07
CA ASP A 154 7.06 -36.89 -0.44
C ASP A 154 6.07 -35.79 -0.85
N SER A 155 5.10 -35.54 0.02
CA SER A 155 3.98 -34.64 -0.24
C SER A 155 4.35 -33.21 0.11
N VAL A 156 4.72 -32.47 -0.93
CA VAL A 156 4.24 -31.10 -1.23
C VAL A 156 4.64 -30.00 -0.24
N SER A 157 5.66 -29.22 -0.65
CA SER A 157 5.84 -27.84 -0.21
C SER A 157 4.66 -26.98 -0.68
N PRO A 158 4.05 -26.10 0.15
CA PRO A 158 3.06 -25.16 -0.36
C PRO A 158 3.79 -24.03 -1.08
N SER A 159 3.72 -24.04 -2.42
CA SER A 159 3.97 -22.88 -3.26
C SER A 159 2.90 -21.83 -2.98
N THR A 160 3.26 -20.74 -2.30
CA THR A 160 2.44 -19.53 -2.26
C THR A 160 2.53 -18.84 -3.62
N GLU A 161 1.51 -19.07 -4.44
CA GLU A 161 1.16 -18.20 -5.57
C GLU A 161 0.85 -16.81 -5.01
N ILE A 162 1.75 -15.86 -5.24
CA ILE A 162 1.43 -14.44 -5.16
C ILE A 162 1.08 -14.04 -6.58
N ASP A 163 -0.22 -13.88 -6.80
CA ASP A 163 -0.81 -13.26 -7.98
C ASP A 163 -0.33 -11.81 -8.05
N VAL A 164 0.75 -11.57 -8.80
CA VAL A 164 1.24 -10.24 -9.12
C VAL A 164 0.63 -9.87 -10.46
N GLU A 165 -0.53 -9.23 -10.40
CA GLU A 165 -1.13 -8.53 -11.52
C GLU A 165 -0.13 -7.45 -12.00
N GLU A 166 0.45 -7.67 -13.19
CA GLU A 166 1.35 -6.72 -13.85
C GLU A 166 0.56 -5.47 -14.28
N GLY A 167 0.60 -4.43 -13.44
CA GLY A 167 0.21 -3.09 -13.85
C GLY A 167 1.32 -2.42 -14.65
N GLU A 168 1.18 -2.40 -15.99
CA GLU A 168 2.02 -1.63 -16.91
C GLU A 168 2.17 -0.17 -16.44
N ILE A 169 3.42 0.27 -16.26
CA ILE A 169 3.75 1.69 -16.07
C ILE A 169 4.31 2.19 -17.39
N SER A 170 3.48 2.82 -18.22
CA SER A 170 3.96 3.49 -19.43
C SER A 170 4.65 4.81 -19.06
N PHE A 171 5.98 4.80 -19.10
CA PHE A 171 6.79 6.01 -19.14
C PHE A 171 7.18 6.25 -20.60
N CYS A 172 6.47 7.17 -21.28
CA CYS A 172 6.91 7.66 -22.58
C CYS A 172 7.55 9.04 -22.43
N GLN A 173 8.77 9.09 -22.96
CA GLN A 173 9.68 10.23 -23.09
C GLN A 173 9.24 11.18 -24.20
#